data_AF-A0A7C8EHY2-F1
#
_entry.id   AF-A0A7C8EHY2-F1
#
_cell.length_a   1.000
_cell.length_b   1.000
_cell.length_c   1.000
_cell.angle_alpha   90.00
_cell.angle_beta   90.00
_cell.angle_gamma   90.00
#
_symmetry.space_group_name_H-M   'P 1'
#
loop_
_entity.id
_entity.type
_entity.pdbx_description
1 polymer ?
#
loop_
_entity_poly.entity_id
_entity_poly.type
_entity_poly.pdbx_seq_one_letter_code
_entity_poly.pdbx_strand_id
1 'polypeptide(L)'
;MENRFHSDLEQLKMTILQMATLAEKALEKSIKALVERDDDLAREVLDGDREIDLLEVEVDRHSLRLLALDQPMARDLRFIIGNLRIAVELERIGDQAVNIAQRARFLNSRPALPTNHAMEELASTALGML
;
A
#
# COMPACT_ATOMS: atom_id res chain seq x y z
N MET A 1 -14.41 28.75 -7.89
CA MET A 1 -13.04 28.41 -7.47
C MET A 1 -13.07 27.37 -6.35
N GLU A 2 -13.86 27.57 -5.29
CA GLU A 2 -14.13 26.57 -4.23
C GLU A 2 -14.50 25.16 -4.72
N ASN A 3 -15.36 25.03 -5.74
CA ASN A 3 -15.75 23.72 -6.27
C ASN A 3 -14.57 22.91 -6.85
N ARG A 4 -13.54 23.57 -7.40
CA ARG A 4 -12.38 22.87 -7.96
C ARG A 4 -11.48 22.37 -6.85
N PHE A 5 -11.14 23.23 -5.89
CA PHE A 5 -10.32 22.85 -4.75
C PHE A 5 -10.92 21.66 -3.97
N HIS A 6 -12.23 21.70 -3.72
CA HIS A 6 -12.91 20.59 -3.04
C HIS A 6 -12.92 19.30 -3.87
N SER A 7 -13.10 19.40 -5.19
CA SER A 7 -12.99 18.25 -6.09
C SER A 7 -11.58 17.66 -6.09
N ASP A 8 -10.54 18.51 -6.05
CA ASP A 8 -9.14 18.09 -6.02
C ASP A 8 -8.82 17.41 -4.66
N LEU A 9 -9.37 17.89 -3.53
CA LEU A 9 -9.27 17.21 -2.22
C LEU A 9 -9.95 15.85 -2.21
N GLU A 10 -11.15 15.72 -2.79
CA GLU A 10 -11.82 14.42 -2.90
C GLU A 10 -11.04 13.48 -3.83
N GLN A 11 -10.47 13.98 -4.92
CA GLN A 11 -9.61 13.15 -5.78
C GLN A 11 -8.35 12.67 -5.04
N LEU A 12 -7.69 13.51 -4.24
CA LEU A 12 -6.58 13.10 -3.37
C LEU A 12 -6.99 11.97 -2.43
N LYS A 13 -8.16 12.09 -1.81
CA LYS A 13 -8.73 11.06 -0.93
C LYS A 13 -8.98 9.74 -1.67
N MET A 14 -9.54 9.80 -2.88
CA MET A 14 -9.81 8.62 -3.68
C MET A 14 -8.52 7.90 -4.09
N THR A 15 -7.47 8.64 -4.46
CA THR A 15 -6.16 8.06 -4.77
C THR A 15 -5.58 7.34 -3.54
N ILE A 16 -5.70 7.91 -2.34
CA ILE A 16 -5.26 7.25 -1.09
C ILE A 16 -6.05 5.97 -0.80
N LEU A 17 -7.36 5.98 -0.99
CA LEU A 17 -8.19 4.77 -0.81
C LEU A 17 -7.81 3.67 -1.82
N GLN A 18 -7.47 4.05 -3.05
CA GLN A 18 -6.96 3.11 -4.06
C GLN A 18 -5.62 2.52 -3.63
N MET A 19 -4.67 3.35 -3.17
CA MET A 19 -3.39 2.86 -2.62
C MET A 19 -3.60 1.88 -1.47
N ALA A 20 -4.50 2.20 -0.54
CA ALA A 20 -4.79 1.35 0.61
C ALA A 20 -5.31 -0.02 0.17
N THR A 21 -6.24 -0.04 -0.79
CA THR A 21 -6.79 -1.29 -1.34
C THR A 21 -5.70 -2.13 -2.04
N LEU A 22 -4.77 -1.50 -2.74
CA LEU A 22 -3.67 -2.21 -3.42
C LEU A 22 -2.64 -2.75 -2.43
N ALA A 23 -2.25 -1.95 -1.43
CA ALA A 23 -1.32 -2.36 -0.38
C ALA A 23 -1.88 -3.52 0.46
N GLU A 24 -3.17 -3.47 0.83
CA GLU A 24 -3.86 -4.56 1.52
C GLU A 24 -3.86 -5.85 0.69
N LYS A 25 -4.24 -5.76 -0.59
CA LYS A 25 -4.21 -6.92 -1.50
C LYS A 25 -2.80 -7.47 -1.70
N ALA A 26 -1.79 -6.61 -1.81
CA ALA A 26 -0.40 -7.04 -1.93
C ALA A 26 0.02 -7.83 -0.69
N LEU A 27 -0.30 -7.32 0.50
CA LEU A 27 -0.02 -8.00 1.76
C LEU A 27 -0.74 -9.35 1.85
N GLU A 28 -2.05 -9.39 1.58
CA GLU A 28 -2.85 -10.63 1.58
C GLU A 28 -2.27 -11.69 0.63
N LYS A 29 -1.98 -11.30 -0.62
CA LYS A 29 -1.38 -12.19 -1.62
C LYS A 29 0.01 -12.66 -1.21
N SER A 30 0.84 -11.79 -0.64
CA SER A 30 2.20 -12.15 -0.22
C SER A 30 2.20 -13.18 0.91
N ILE A 31 1.28 -13.03 1.86
CA ILE A 31 1.07 -13.99 2.96
C ILE A 31 0.58 -15.31 2.39
N LYS A 32 -0.43 -15.27 1.51
CA LYS A 32 -0.97 -16.48 0.89
C LYS A 32 0.09 -17.22 0.07
N ALA A 33 0.88 -16.49 -0.72
CA ALA A 33 2.01 -17.04 -1.46
C ALA A 33 3.03 -17.75 -0.56
N LEU A 34 3.29 -17.18 0.63
CA LEU A 34 4.21 -17.77 1.61
C LEU A 34 3.64 -19.04 2.26
N VAL A 35 2.38 -19.00 2.70
CA VAL A 35 1.73 -20.11 3.44
C VAL A 35 1.42 -21.28 2.51
N GLU A 36 0.84 -20.99 1.34
CA GLU A 36 0.42 -22.01 0.37
C GLU A 36 1.55 -22.43 -0.58
N ARG A 37 2.70 -21.75 -0.50
CA ARG A 37 3.86 -21.97 -1.37
C ARG A 37 3.53 -21.76 -2.85
N ASP A 38 2.76 -20.71 -3.12
CA ASP A 38 2.28 -20.34 -4.44
C ASP A 38 3.21 -19.28 -5.07
N ASP A 39 3.98 -19.70 -6.09
CA ASP A 39 4.90 -18.83 -6.83
C ASP A 39 4.19 -17.82 -7.75
N ASP A 40 2.98 -18.15 -8.22
CA ASP A 40 2.22 -17.27 -9.11
C ASP A 40 1.67 -16.09 -8.33
N LEU A 41 1.11 -16.32 -7.14
CA LEU A 41 0.70 -15.25 -6.23
C LEU A 41 1.87 -14.35 -5.81
N ALA A 42 3.05 -14.93 -5.55
CA ALA A 42 4.23 -14.13 -5.26
C ALA A 42 4.63 -13.25 -6.45
N ARG A 43 4.54 -13.76 -7.68
CA ARG A 43 4.81 -12.98 -8.89
C ARG A 43 3.80 -11.85 -9.07
N GLU A 44 2.51 -12.10 -8.83
CA GLU A 44 1.49 -11.05 -8.91
C GLU A 44 1.78 -9.87 -7.95
N VAL A 45 2.30 -10.14 -6.75
CA VAL A 45 2.71 -9.08 -5.81
C VAL A 45 3.87 -8.25 -6.39
N LEU A 46 4.89 -8.92 -6.92
CA LEU A 46 6.06 -8.23 -7.51
C LEU A 46 5.68 -7.39 -8.74
N ASP A 47 4.79 -7.90 -9.58
CA ASP A 47 4.36 -7.21 -10.80
C ASP A 47 3.43 -6.01 -10.49
N GLY A 48 2.70 -6.06 -9.36
CA GLY A 48 1.79 -5.01 -8.90
C GLY A 48 2.45 -3.86 -8.13
N ASP A 49 3.66 -4.07 -7.59
CA ASP A 49 4.41 -3.12 -6.76
C ASP A 49 4.51 -1.72 -7.38
N ARG A 50 4.89 -1.68 -8.66
CA ARG A 50 5.06 -0.43 -9.43
C ARG A 50 3.79 0.42 -9.47
N GLU A 51 2.60 -0.18 -9.39
CA GLU A 51 1.35 0.59 -9.37
C GLU A 51 1.23 1.41 -8.08
N ILE A 52 1.64 0.85 -6.94
CA ILE A 52 1.62 1.53 -5.64
C ILE A 52 2.61 2.70 -5.64
N ASP A 53 3.85 2.49 -6.12
CA ASP A 53 4.86 3.54 -6.26
C ASP A 53 4.35 4.73 -7.10
N LEU A 54 3.70 4.42 -8.23
CA LEU A 54 3.18 5.46 -9.12
C LEU A 54 2.07 6.28 -8.47
N LEU A 55 1.21 5.64 -7.67
CA LEU A 55 0.16 6.32 -6.92
C LEU A 55 0.73 7.18 -5.78
N GLU A 56 1.79 6.74 -5.11
CA GLU A 56 2.49 7.56 -4.11
C GLU A 56 3.03 8.86 -4.73
N VAL A 57 3.69 8.75 -5.88
CA VAL A 57 4.18 9.90 -6.66
C VAL A 57 3.03 10.80 -7.13
N GLU A 58 1.89 10.21 -7.49
CA GLU A 58 0.69 10.98 -7.84
C GLU A 58 0.15 11.77 -6.65
N VAL A 59 0.04 11.14 -5.48
CA VAL A 59 -0.37 11.79 -4.22
C VAL A 59 0.56 12.95 -3.88
N ASP A 60 1.88 12.75 -3.96
CA ASP A 60 2.85 13.81 -3.69
C ASP A 60 2.67 15.00 -4.62
N ARG A 61 2.62 14.73 -5.94
CA ARG A 61 2.43 15.77 -6.95
C ARG A 61 1.11 16.52 -6.79
N HIS A 62 0.03 15.82 -6.46
CA HIS A 62 -1.28 16.43 -6.26
C HIS A 62 -1.28 17.30 -5.00
N SER A 63 -0.75 16.78 -3.91
CA SER A 63 -0.64 17.49 -2.64
C SER A 63 0.19 18.77 -2.77
N LEU A 64 1.35 18.71 -3.42
CA LEU A 64 2.19 19.88 -3.69
C LEU A 64 1.46 20.94 -4.53
N ARG A 65 0.66 20.50 -5.52
CA ARG A 65 -0.15 21.41 -6.34
C ARG A 65 -1.20 22.15 -5.52
N LEU A 66 -1.93 21.44 -4.66
CA LEU A 66 -2.92 22.01 -3.75
C LEU A 66 -2.29 23.03 -2.79
N LEU A 67 -1.14 22.70 -2.22
CA LEU A 67 -0.40 23.59 -1.32
C LEU A 67 0.08 24.86 -2.05
N ALA A 68 0.54 24.73 -3.30
CA ALA A 68 1.08 25.84 -4.07
C ALA A 68 0.01 26.78 -4.64
N LEU A 69 -1.15 26.24 -5.06
CA LEU A 69 -2.16 27.01 -5.79
C LEU A 69 -3.27 27.58 -4.90
N ASP A 70 -3.65 26.89 -3.82
CA ASP A 70 -4.90 27.18 -3.11
C ASP A 70 -4.69 27.73 -1.67
N GLN A 71 -3.44 27.77 -1.19
CA GLN A 71 -3.09 28.25 0.17
C GLN A 71 -4.02 27.72 1.29
N PRO A 72 -4.20 26.39 1.39
CA PRO A 72 -5.17 25.78 2.30
C PRO A 72 -4.82 26.06 3.76
N MET A 73 -5.84 26.28 4.60
CA MET A 73 -5.66 26.66 6.00
C MET A 73 -6.22 25.61 6.97
N ALA A 74 -5.61 25.54 8.16
CA ALA A 74 -6.07 24.76 9.32
C ALA A 74 -6.50 23.31 9.04
N ARG A 75 -7.78 23.07 8.70
CA ARG A 75 -8.33 21.74 8.44
C ARG A 75 -7.79 21.15 7.14
N ASP A 76 -7.82 21.92 6.05
CA ASP A 76 -7.48 21.41 4.72
C ASP A 76 -5.97 21.19 4.59
N LEU A 77 -5.16 22.06 5.20
CA LEU A 77 -3.71 21.84 5.31
C LEU A 77 -3.39 20.54 6.05
N ARG A 78 -4.04 20.29 7.19
CA ARG A 78 -3.85 19.05 7.96
C ARG A 78 -4.31 17.83 7.18
N PHE A 79 -5.38 17.95 6.41
CA PHE A 79 -5.85 16.88 5.53
C PHE A 79 -4.80 16.53 4.47
N ILE A 80 -4.26 17.52 3.74
CA ILE A 80 -3.25 17.29 2.71
C ILE A 80 -1.98 16.66 3.29
N ILE A 81 -1.45 17.23 4.39
CA ILE A 81 -0.25 16.70 5.06
C ILE A 81 -0.49 15.31 5.65
N GLY A 82 -1.69 15.02 6.15
CA GLY A 82 -2.07 13.70 6.63
C GLY A 82 -2.04 12.66 5.51
N ASN A 83 -2.62 12.98 4.35
CA ASN A 83 -2.62 12.09 3.19
C ASN A 83 -1.20 11.85 2.64
N LEU A 84 -0.33 12.87 2.62
CA LEU A 84 1.09 12.68 2.27
C LEU A 84 1.78 11.65 3.16
N ARG A 85 1.56 11.72 4.48
CA ARG A 85 2.15 10.75 5.42
C ARG A 85 1.56 9.36 5.25
N ILE A 86 0.25 9.27 5.03
CA ILE A 86 -0.44 7.99 4.81
C ILE A 86 0.07 7.32 3.54
N ALA A 87 0.26 8.05 2.43
CA ALA A 87 0.80 7.50 1.19
C ALA A 87 2.15 6.82 1.40
N VAL A 88 3.08 7.47 2.13
CA VAL A 88 4.38 6.89 2.46
C VAL A 88 4.23 5.60 3.27
N GLU A 89 3.34 5.56 4.27
CA GLU A 89 3.12 4.33 5.05
C GLU A 89 2.46 3.22 4.22
N LEU A 90 1.60 3.56 3.25
CA LEU A 90 0.97 2.60 2.33
C LEU A 90 1.99 2.01 1.34
N GLU A 91 2.88 2.83 0.80
CA GLU A 91 4.01 2.36 -0.03
C GLU A 91 4.87 1.38 0.77
N ARG A 92 5.24 1.74 2.01
CA ARG A 92 6.03 0.87 2.88
C ARG A 92 5.36 -0.48 3.15
N ILE A 93 4.02 -0.53 3.24
CA ILE A 93 3.28 -1.79 3.35
C ILE A 93 3.43 -2.63 2.08
N GLY A 94 3.29 -2.00 0.90
CA GLY A 94 3.56 -2.65 -0.40
C GLY A 94 4.97 -3.23 -0.47
N ASP A 95 5.95 -2.44 -0.05
CA ASP A 95 7.37 -2.80 0.01
C ASP A 95 7.62 -4.01 0.93
N GLN A 96 6.95 -4.07 2.09
CA GLN A 96 6.99 -5.25 2.96
C GLN A 96 6.33 -6.48 2.31
N ALA A 97 5.22 -6.30 1.59
CA ALA A 97 4.58 -7.39 0.85
C ALA A 97 5.50 -7.95 -0.25
N VAL A 98 6.24 -7.09 -0.97
CA VAL A 98 7.28 -7.50 -1.93
C VAL A 98 8.36 -8.34 -1.24
N ASN A 99 8.87 -7.89 -0.10
CA ASN A 99 9.88 -8.64 0.65
C ASN A 99 9.39 -10.02 1.08
N ILE A 100 8.13 -10.12 1.53
CA ILE A 100 7.48 -11.40 1.87
C ILE A 100 7.38 -12.29 0.62
N ALA A 101 6.90 -11.76 -0.51
CA ALA A 101 6.74 -12.50 -1.76
C ALA A 101 8.08 -13.02 -2.31
N GLN A 102 9.14 -12.21 -2.26
CA GLN A 102 10.50 -12.65 -2.61
C GLN A 102 10.97 -13.80 -1.71
N ARG A 103 10.67 -13.71 -0.41
CA ARG A 103 11.01 -14.76 0.55
C ARG A 103 10.20 -16.04 0.31
N ALA A 104 8.92 -15.92 -0.04
CA ALA A 104 8.06 -17.03 -0.42
C ALA A 104 8.67 -17.82 -1.58
N ARG A 105 8.99 -17.14 -2.70
CA ARG A 105 9.63 -17.79 -3.88
C ARG A 105 10.93 -18.50 -3.53
N PHE A 106 11.76 -17.88 -2.69
CA PHE A 106 12.99 -18.50 -2.23
C PHE A 106 12.73 -19.78 -1.43
N LEU A 107 11.76 -19.76 -0.51
CA LEU A 107 11.38 -20.93 0.29
C LEU A 107 10.67 -22.01 -0.54
N ASN A 108 9.96 -21.62 -1.60
CA ASN A 108 9.25 -22.52 -2.52
C ASN A 108 10.23 -23.41 -3.30
N SER A 109 11.43 -22.89 -3.58
CA SER A 109 12.53 -23.66 -4.21
C SER A 109 13.21 -24.69 -3.28
N ARG A 110 12.83 -24.77 -2.01
CA ARG A 110 13.43 -25.64 -0.98
C ARG A 110 12.43 -26.64 -0.42
N PRO A 111 12.86 -27.75 0.21
CA PRO A 111 11.93 -28.64 0.91
C PRO A 111 11.06 -27.89 1.93
N ALA A 112 9.79 -28.29 2.03
CA ALA A 112 8.86 -27.69 2.97
C ALA A 112 9.36 -27.88 4.42
N LEU A 113 9.26 -26.83 5.21
CA LEU A 113 9.50 -26.86 6.64
C LEU A 113 8.17 -27.15 7.37
N PRO A 114 8.21 -27.63 8.63
CA PRO A 114 7.01 -27.75 9.45
C PRO A 114 6.24 -26.43 9.54
N THR A 115 4.91 -26.51 9.56
CA THR A 115 4.04 -25.33 9.69
C THR A 115 4.37 -24.55 10.95
N ASN A 116 4.43 -23.22 10.81
CA ASN A 116 4.66 -22.32 11.93
C ASN A 116 3.38 -21.52 12.21
N HIS A 117 2.59 -21.97 13.19
CA HIS A 117 1.32 -21.32 13.57
C HIS A 117 1.49 -19.86 14.01
N ALA A 118 2.66 -19.47 14.54
CA ALA A 118 2.91 -18.07 14.90
C ALA A 118 2.91 -17.16 13.65
N MET A 119 3.26 -17.67 12.48
CA MET A 119 3.20 -16.89 11.22
C MET A 119 1.75 -16.64 10.79
N GLU A 120 0.86 -17.60 11.00
CA GLU A 120 -0.57 -17.47 10.69
C GLU A 120 -1.24 -16.43 11.60
N GLU A 121 -0.90 -16.43 12.89
CA GLU A 121 -1.39 -15.43 13.86
C GLU A 121 -0.87 -14.02 13.55
N LEU A 122 0.42 -13.89 13.21
CA LEU A 122 1.01 -12.61 12.82
C LEU A 122 0.35 -12.06 11.54
N ALA A 123 0.15 -12.91 10.55
CA ALA A 123 -0.54 -12.56 9.31
C ALA A 123 -1.98 -12.08 9.56
N SER A 124 -2.75 -12.84 10.34
CA SER A 124 -4.12 -12.47 10.69
C SER A 124 -4.19 -11.15 11.47
N THR A 125 -3.22 -10.91 12.36
CA THR A 125 -3.16 -9.66 13.13
C THR A 125 -2.84 -8.47 12.23
N ALA A 126 -1.84 -8.61 11.35
CA ALA A 126 -1.42 -7.55 10.45
C ALA A 126 -2.54 -7.15 9.46
N LEU A 127 -3.24 -8.13 8.89
CA LEU A 127 -4.37 -7.88 7.99
C LEU A 127 -5.56 -7.24 8.72
N GLY A 128 -5.83 -7.61 9.98
CA GLY A 128 -6.90 -7.01 10.77
C GLY A 128 -6.65 -5.56 11.21
N MET A 129 -5.47 -5.01 10.96
CA MET A 129 -5.10 -3.62 11.27
C MET A 129 -5.21 -2.67 10.07
N LEU A 130 -5.42 -3.19 8.86
CA LEU A 130 -5.64 -2.44 7.63
C LEU A 130 -7.14 -2.19 7.40
#